data_AF-A0A532CSU5-F1
#
_entry.id   AF-A0A532CSU5-F1
#
_cell.length_a   1.000
_cell.length_b   1.000
_cell.length_c   1.000
_cell.angle_alpha   90.00
_cell.angle_beta   90.00
_cell.angle_gamma   90.00
#
_symmetry.space_group_name_H-M   'P 1'
#
loop_
_entity.id
_entity.type
_entity.pdbx_description
1 polymer ?
#
loop_
_entity_poly.entity_id
_entity_poly.type
_entity_poly.pdbx_seq_one_letter_code
_entity_poly.pdbx_strand_id
1 'polypeptide(L)'
;MELPTVSTDTHASSKVPERITLVRLSIFWRIVLTSLVIIVVMAGVNLYALFQLRQLTALSANMATRHYPAIESAKHLHSILYAQLNSEKKYLAVRDPTFLQHFDEEVDEFHRGLHTLATQELTPQGVQLLEDIKRLQQDRLMIFRTELERGRPSIADSSVDYEGRRDALMDRISNTLQQFIDLHETGISVGVSRSRE
;
A
#
# COMPACT_ATOMS: atom_id res chain seq x y z
N MET A 1 -23.52 5.92 -115.94
CA MET A 1 -22.23 5.62 -115.27
C MET A 1 -22.09 6.57 -114.11
N GLU A 2 -21.96 6.22 -112.83
CA GLU A 2 -22.16 5.00 -112.03
C GLU A 2 -22.43 5.49 -110.58
N LEU A 3 -23.31 4.83 -109.84
CA LEU A 3 -23.21 4.64 -108.37
C LEU A 3 -22.42 3.32 -108.18
N PRO A 4 -21.74 2.96 -107.06
CA PRO A 4 -22.13 3.20 -105.65
C PRO A 4 -20.96 3.17 -104.58
N THR A 5 -21.30 2.97 -103.29
CA THR A 5 -20.55 2.31 -102.17
C THR A 5 -19.32 2.99 -101.51
N VAL A 6 -18.93 2.80 -100.24
CA VAL A 6 -19.51 2.37 -98.94
C VAL A 6 -18.34 2.41 -97.91
N SER A 7 -18.66 2.68 -96.64
CA SER A 7 -18.01 2.18 -95.40
C SER A 7 -16.63 2.64 -94.87
N THR A 8 -16.68 2.98 -93.56
CA THR A 8 -15.79 2.63 -92.42
C THR A 8 -14.32 3.11 -92.49
N ASP A 9 -13.74 3.77 -91.48
CA ASP A 9 -13.55 3.21 -90.14
C ASP A 9 -12.93 4.19 -89.10
N THR A 10 -13.26 3.93 -87.83
CA THR A 10 -12.40 4.03 -86.62
C THR A 10 -11.54 5.30 -86.34
N HIS A 11 -11.89 6.06 -85.30
CA HIS A 11 -11.21 6.01 -83.99
C HIS A 11 -11.75 7.09 -83.03
N ALA A 12 -12.69 6.66 -82.18
CA ALA A 12 -12.88 7.27 -80.88
C ALA A 12 -11.66 6.96 -80.01
N SER A 13 -10.85 7.97 -79.68
CA SER A 13 -9.93 7.91 -78.54
C SER A 13 -10.40 8.90 -77.48
N SER A 14 -11.42 8.46 -76.74
CA SER A 14 -11.81 9.07 -75.48
C SER A 14 -10.64 8.92 -74.52
N LYS A 15 -9.90 10.02 -74.29
CA LYS A 15 -9.01 10.14 -73.14
C LYS A 15 -9.88 10.18 -71.88
N VAL A 16 -10.14 8.99 -71.33
CA VAL A 16 -10.76 8.82 -70.02
C VAL A 16 -9.85 9.44 -68.95
N PRO A 17 -10.39 10.26 -68.04
CA PRO A 17 -9.59 11.07 -67.13
C PRO A 17 -9.00 10.26 -65.96
N GLU A 18 -7.69 10.01 -65.98
CA GLU A 18 -6.93 9.48 -64.83
C GLU A 18 -6.90 10.45 -63.63
N ARG A 19 -7.43 11.67 -63.74
CA ARG A 19 -7.43 12.66 -62.65
C ARG A 19 -8.46 12.39 -61.54
N ILE A 20 -9.40 11.47 -61.72
CA ILE A 20 -10.51 11.29 -60.75
C ILE A 20 -10.11 10.41 -59.55
N THR A 21 -9.15 9.50 -59.70
CA THR A 21 -8.74 8.55 -58.66
C THR A 21 -7.89 9.18 -57.56
N LEU A 22 -6.98 10.11 -57.90
CA LEU A 22 -6.12 10.80 -56.93
C LEU A 22 -6.90 11.73 -55.99
N VAL A 23 -7.91 12.43 -56.50
CA VAL A 23 -8.72 13.37 -55.68
C VAL A 23 -9.65 12.60 -54.74
N ARG A 24 -10.20 11.45 -55.19
CA ARG A 24 -10.99 10.54 -54.33
C ARG A 24 -10.17 9.98 -53.18
N LEU A 25 -8.90 9.63 -53.40
CA LEU A 25 -8.01 9.15 -52.34
C LEU A 25 -7.66 10.24 -51.33
N SER A 26 -7.44 11.48 -51.80
CA SER A 26 -7.23 12.66 -50.96
C SER A 26 -8.44 12.99 -50.07
N ILE A 27 -9.66 12.92 -50.61
CA ILE A 27 -10.89 13.19 -49.86
C ILE A 27 -11.11 12.10 -48.80
N PHE A 28 -10.90 10.83 -49.17
CA PHE A 28 -11.06 9.71 -48.25
C PHE A 28 -10.02 9.75 -47.12
N TRP A 29 -8.77 10.03 -47.44
CA TRP A 29 -7.70 10.23 -46.45
C TRP A 29 -8.01 11.39 -45.51
N ARG A 30 -8.56 12.50 -46.04
CA ARG A 30 -8.94 13.67 -45.24
C ARG A 30 -10.06 13.35 -44.24
N ILE A 31 -11.04 12.52 -44.61
CA ILE A 31 -12.11 12.05 -43.72
C ILE A 31 -11.55 11.13 -42.63
N VAL A 32 -10.69 10.18 -43.00
CA VAL A 32 -10.02 9.27 -42.06
C VAL A 32 -9.15 10.03 -41.07
N LEU A 33 -8.45 11.08 -41.52
CA LEU A 33 -7.62 11.91 -40.65
C LEU A 33 -8.49 12.65 -39.62
N THR A 34 -9.62 13.23 -40.04
CA THR A 34 -10.53 13.94 -39.13
C THR A 34 -11.21 13.01 -38.14
N SER A 35 -11.62 11.80 -38.55
CA SER A 35 -12.23 10.84 -37.64
C SER A 35 -11.21 10.27 -36.64
N LEU A 36 -9.97 10.02 -37.08
CA LEU A 36 -8.89 9.58 -36.21
C LEU A 36 -8.57 10.61 -35.14
N VAL A 37 -8.55 11.90 -35.50
CA VAL A 37 -8.37 12.99 -34.52
C VAL A 37 -9.47 13.00 -33.48
N ILE A 38 -10.74 12.84 -33.88
CA ILE A 38 -11.86 12.77 -32.92
C ILE A 38 -11.71 11.56 -31.99
N ILE A 39 -11.34 10.39 -32.52
CA ILE A 39 -11.10 9.17 -31.72
C ILE A 39 -9.94 9.39 -30.73
N VAL A 40 -8.84 10.01 -31.17
CA VAL A 40 -7.68 10.32 -30.31
C VAL A 40 -8.04 11.34 -29.24
N VAL A 41 -8.81 12.38 -29.58
CA VAL A 41 -9.28 13.39 -28.63
C VAL A 41 -10.26 12.76 -27.63
N MET A 42 -11.21 11.96 -28.09
CA MET A 42 -12.20 11.30 -27.23
C MET A 42 -11.56 10.22 -26.36
N ALA A 43 -10.62 9.43 -26.90
CA ALA A 43 -9.81 8.48 -26.15
C ALA A 43 -8.86 9.19 -25.19
N GLY A 44 -8.28 10.33 -25.57
CA GLY A 44 -7.42 11.17 -24.73
C GLY A 44 -8.20 11.79 -23.58
N VAL A 45 -9.39 12.32 -23.83
CA VAL A 45 -10.29 12.85 -22.79
C VAL A 45 -10.83 11.73 -21.90
N ASN A 46 -11.15 10.55 -22.45
CA ASN A 46 -11.60 9.39 -21.67
C ASN A 46 -10.44 8.76 -20.87
N LEU A 47 -9.23 8.74 -21.42
CA LEU A 47 -8.01 8.32 -20.71
C LEU A 47 -7.61 9.36 -19.65
N TYR A 48 -7.79 10.64 -19.95
CA TYR A 48 -7.61 11.74 -18.99
C TYR A 48 -8.66 11.64 -17.88
N ALA A 49 -9.92 11.37 -18.21
CA ALA A 49 -10.98 11.11 -17.24
C ALA A 49 -10.69 9.84 -16.42
N LEU A 50 -10.16 8.77 -17.02
CA LEU A 50 -9.71 7.56 -16.31
C LEU A 50 -8.46 7.79 -15.45
N PHE A 51 -7.55 8.68 -15.86
CA PHE A 51 -6.36 9.05 -15.10
C PHE A 51 -6.71 10.02 -13.96
N GLN A 52 -7.65 10.92 -14.19
CA GLN A 52 -8.22 11.82 -13.19
C GLN A 52 -9.14 11.06 -12.23
N LEU A 53 -9.83 10.01 -12.70
CA LEU A 53 -10.45 9.00 -11.85
C LEU A 53 -9.40 8.19 -11.10
N ARG A 54 -8.24 7.84 -11.66
CA ARG A 54 -7.16 7.23 -10.85
C ARG A 54 -6.58 8.21 -9.82
N GLN A 55 -6.63 9.52 -10.04
CA GLN A 55 -6.23 10.52 -9.04
C GLN A 55 -7.34 10.84 -8.01
N LEU A 56 -8.61 10.78 -8.39
CA LEU A 56 -9.76 10.99 -7.50
C LEU A 56 -10.18 9.71 -6.77
N THR A 57 -10.01 8.53 -7.38
CA THR A 57 -10.12 7.21 -6.74
C THR A 57 -8.87 6.92 -5.91
N ALA A 58 -7.70 7.51 -6.22
CA ALA A 58 -6.60 7.56 -5.25
C ALA A 58 -6.85 8.52 -4.09
N LEU A 59 -7.79 9.48 -4.20
CA LEU A 59 -8.16 10.38 -3.10
C LEU A 59 -9.43 9.95 -2.33
N SER A 60 -10.35 9.19 -2.93
CA SER A 60 -11.58 8.74 -2.26
C SER A 60 -11.63 7.24 -1.99
N ALA A 61 -10.75 6.43 -2.59
CA ALA A 61 -10.59 5.00 -2.29
C ALA A 61 -9.24 4.66 -1.63
N ASN A 62 -8.50 5.66 -1.14
CA ASN A 62 -7.41 5.45 -0.16
C ASN A 62 -7.73 5.97 1.24
N MET A 63 -8.85 6.68 1.44
CA MET A 63 -9.23 7.20 2.77
C MET A 63 -9.89 6.15 3.67
N ALA A 64 -10.13 4.93 3.17
CA ALA A 64 -10.62 3.78 3.94
C ALA A 64 -9.63 2.59 3.97
N THR A 65 -8.56 2.61 3.16
CA THR A 65 -7.76 1.40 2.88
C THR A 65 -6.32 1.46 3.39
N ARG A 66 -5.88 2.60 3.95
CA ARG A 66 -4.47 2.76 4.39
C ARG A 66 -4.28 3.00 5.88
N HIS A 67 -5.23 3.69 6.51
CA HIS A 67 -5.20 3.87 7.97
C HIS A 67 -5.76 2.66 8.72
N TYR A 68 -6.75 1.95 8.15
CA TYR A 68 -7.33 0.76 8.77
C TYR A 68 -6.33 -0.39 8.95
N PRO A 69 -5.48 -0.75 7.94
CA PRO A 69 -4.49 -1.80 8.12
C PRO A 69 -3.39 -1.45 9.13
N ALA A 70 -2.96 -0.18 9.20
CA ALA A 70 -1.94 0.25 10.15
C ALA A 70 -2.46 0.19 11.60
N ILE A 71 -3.70 0.65 11.83
CA ILE A 71 -4.36 0.58 13.14
C ILE A 71 -4.62 -0.87 13.54
N GLU A 72 -5.14 -1.71 12.62
CA GLU A 72 -5.37 -3.13 12.89
C GLU A 72 -4.07 -3.87 13.21
N SER A 73 -3.00 -3.57 12.46
CA SER A 73 -1.70 -4.18 12.71
C SER A 73 -1.08 -3.69 14.03
N ALA A 74 -1.27 -2.42 14.41
CA ALA A 74 -0.86 -1.91 15.71
C ALA A 74 -1.65 -2.59 16.85
N LYS A 75 -2.96 -2.80 16.68
CA LYS A 75 -3.77 -3.56 17.65
C LYS A 75 -3.33 -5.02 17.75
N HIS A 76 -2.97 -5.64 16.62
CA HIS A 76 -2.39 -6.98 16.60
C HIS A 76 -1.06 -7.04 17.33
N LEU A 77 -0.18 -6.06 17.15
CA LEU A 77 1.07 -5.93 17.91
C LEU A 77 0.82 -5.83 19.41
N HIS A 78 -0.25 -5.15 19.85
CA HIS A 78 -0.67 -5.13 21.25
C HIS A 78 -1.01 -6.53 21.76
N SER A 79 -1.80 -7.29 20.99
CA SER A 79 -2.16 -8.67 21.33
C SER A 79 -0.93 -9.56 21.46
N ILE A 80 -0.01 -9.49 20.50
CA ILE A 80 1.25 -10.26 20.52
C ILE A 80 2.09 -9.87 21.74
N LEU A 81 2.18 -8.58 22.08
CA LEU A 81 2.92 -8.12 23.24
C LEU A 81 2.41 -8.73 24.56
N TYR A 82 1.09 -8.86 24.71
CA TYR A 82 0.50 -9.54 25.86
C TYR A 82 0.68 -11.06 25.82
N ALA A 83 0.69 -11.67 24.64
CA ALA A 83 1.02 -13.09 24.47
C ALA A 83 2.44 -13.37 24.97
N GLN A 84 3.42 -12.54 24.58
CA GLN A 84 4.80 -12.60 25.08
C GLN A 84 4.85 -12.51 26.60
N LEU A 85 4.14 -11.55 27.20
CA LEU A 85 4.09 -11.42 28.66
C LEU A 85 3.52 -12.68 29.33
N ASN A 86 2.50 -13.29 28.74
CA ASN A 86 1.89 -14.50 29.28
C ASN A 86 2.82 -15.71 29.17
N SER A 87 3.48 -15.90 28.03
CA SER A 87 4.46 -16.98 27.80
C SER A 87 5.67 -16.82 28.71
N GLU A 88 6.17 -15.60 28.88
CA GLU A 88 7.24 -15.24 29.82
C GLU A 88 6.86 -15.60 31.26
N LYS A 89 5.68 -15.18 31.74
CA LYS A 89 5.18 -15.51 33.09
C LYS A 89 5.04 -17.02 33.31
N LYS A 90 4.50 -17.74 32.33
CA LYS A 90 4.36 -19.20 32.37
C LYS A 90 5.72 -19.89 32.44
N TYR A 91 6.68 -19.44 31.64
CA TYR A 91 8.06 -19.92 31.71
C TYR A 91 8.66 -19.66 33.10
N LEU A 92 8.53 -18.46 33.65
CA LEU A 92 9.11 -18.14 34.96
C LEU A 92 8.49 -18.99 36.09
N ALA A 93 7.20 -19.31 36.00
CA ALA A 93 6.47 -20.11 36.98
C ALA A 93 6.80 -21.62 36.91
N VAL A 94 6.85 -22.20 35.71
CA VAL A 94 6.94 -23.66 35.51
C VAL A 94 8.31 -24.11 34.99
N ARG A 95 9.07 -23.21 34.37
CA ARG A 95 10.39 -23.45 33.74
C ARG A 95 10.39 -24.49 32.63
N ASP A 96 9.25 -24.63 31.94
CA ASP A 96 9.10 -25.50 30.78
C ASP A 96 9.66 -24.80 29.52
N PRO A 97 10.63 -25.41 28.81
CA PRO A 97 11.23 -24.82 27.60
C PRO A 97 10.22 -24.55 26.48
N THR A 98 9.07 -25.22 26.46
CA THR A 98 7.99 -24.99 25.50
C THR A 98 7.47 -23.55 25.57
N PHE A 99 7.37 -22.97 26.78
CA PHE A 99 6.94 -21.58 26.94
C PHE A 99 8.00 -20.58 26.49
N LEU A 100 9.29 -20.94 26.59
CA LEU A 100 10.37 -20.11 26.06
C LEU A 100 10.35 -20.11 24.52
N GLN A 101 10.08 -21.28 23.90
CA GLN A 101 9.90 -21.37 22.46
C GLN A 101 8.72 -20.52 21.97
N HIS A 102 7.56 -20.59 22.65
CA HIS A 102 6.42 -19.74 22.32
C HIS A 102 6.74 -18.26 22.47
N PHE A 103 7.45 -17.89 23.53
CA PHE A 103 7.92 -16.52 23.71
C PHE A 103 8.79 -16.05 22.54
N ASP A 104 9.76 -16.87 22.12
CA ASP A 104 10.65 -16.53 20.99
C ASP A 104 9.86 -16.39 19.68
N GLU A 105 8.89 -17.29 19.41
CA GLU A 105 8.00 -17.22 18.25
C GLU A 105 7.16 -15.92 18.25
N GLU A 106 6.60 -15.54 19.40
CA GLU A 106 5.82 -14.32 19.60
C GLU A 106 6.69 -13.06 19.44
N VAL A 107 7.97 -13.11 19.86
CA VAL A 107 8.95 -12.03 19.67
C VAL A 107 9.26 -11.84 18.19
N ASP A 108 9.47 -12.93 17.45
CA ASP A 108 9.71 -12.87 16.01
C ASP A 108 8.48 -12.40 15.23
N GLU A 109 7.27 -12.80 15.64
CA GLU A 109 6.03 -12.27 15.08
C GLU A 109 5.90 -10.75 15.31
N PHE A 110 6.18 -10.28 16.53
CA PHE A 110 6.15 -8.86 16.86
C PHE A 110 7.15 -8.07 16.01
N HIS A 111 8.39 -8.55 15.87
CA HIS A 111 9.39 -7.87 15.04
C HIS A 111 9.00 -7.81 13.56
N ARG A 112 8.42 -8.89 13.02
CA ARG A 112 7.91 -8.90 11.63
C ARG A 112 6.75 -7.93 11.44
N GLY A 113 5.82 -7.88 12.39
CA GLY A 113 4.72 -6.92 12.37
C GLY A 113 5.24 -5.48 12.42
N LEU A 114 6.14 -5.18 13.36
CA LEU A 114 6.72 -3.85 13.51
C LEU A 114 7.52 -3.40 12.27
N HIS A 115 8.30 -4.31 11.67
CA HIS A 115 9.02 -4.03 10.43
C HIS A 115 8.06 -3.72 9.28
N THR A 116 6.98 -4.49 9.16
CA THR A 116 5.95 -4.26 8.14
C THR A 116 5.33 -2.86 8.30
N LEU A 117 5.00 -2.47 9.53
CA LEU A 117 4.48 -1.12 9.83
C LEU A 117 5.51 -0.05 9.45
N ALA A 118 6.77 -0.23 9.83
CA ALA A 118 7.82 0.73 9.55
C ALA A 118 8.06 0.93 8.04
N THR A 119 7.95 -0.13 7.22
CA THR A 119 8.07 -0.01 5.76
C THR A 119 6.90 0.69 5.09
N GLN A 120 5.73 0.69 5.73
CA GLN A 120 4.51 1.31 5.22
C GLN A 120 4.31 2.74 5.72
N GLU A 121 5.06 3.13 6.76
CA GLU A 121 4.95 4.43 7.40
C GLU A 121 5.60 5.53 6.55
N LEU A 122 4.88 6.63 6.38
CA LEU A 122 5.29 7.75 5.53
C LEU A 122 5.56 9.02 6.34
N THR A 123 5.05 9.09 7.56
CA THR A 123 5.20 10.27 8.40
C THR A 123 6.47 10.14 9.25
N PRO A 124 7.30 11.20 9.33
CA PRO A 124 8.50 11.18 10.20
C PRO A 124 8.15 10.87 11.66
N GLN A 125 6.99 11.36 12.12
CA GLN A 125 6.50 11.10 13.47
C GLN A 125 6.14 9.63 13.69
N GLY A 126 5.43 8.99 12.74
CA GLY A 126 5.11 7.56 12.83
C GLY A 126 6.36 6.69 12.81
N VAL A 127 7.33 7.00 11.93
CA VAL A 127 8.62 6.29 11.89
C VAL A 127 9.34 6.37 13.23
N GLN A 128 9.37 7.55 13.85
CA GLN A 128 9.99 7.75 15.15
C GLN A 128 9.30 6.92 16.26
N LEU A 129 7.96 6.91 16.30
CA LEU A 129 7.21 6.10 17.27
C LEU A 129 7.50 4.60 17.12
N LEU A 130 7.60 4.10 15.87
CA LEU A 130 7.93 2.70 15.60
C LEU A 130 9.38 2.36 15.98
N GLU A 131 10.32 3.28 15.78
CA GLU A 131 11.69 3.11 16.28
C GLU A 131 11.75 3.05 17.81
N ASP A 132 10.99 3.91 18.50
CA ASP A 132 10.93 3.91 19.96
C ASP A 132 10.33 2.60 20.49
N ILE A 133 9.25 2.10 19.87
CA ILE A 133 8.69 0.77 20.18
C ILE A 133 9.74 -0.32 20.02
N LYS A 134 10.52 -0.29 18.94
CA LYS A 134 11.60 -1.26 18.70
C LYS A 134 12.64 -1.23 19.81
N ARG A 135 13.10 -0.04 20.21
CA ARG A 135 14.11 0.14 21.26
C ARG A 135 13.58 -0.36 22.62
N LEU A 136 12.38 0.03 22.99
CA LEU A 136 11.73 -0.42 24.23
C LEU A 136 11.58 -1.95 24.27
N GLN A 137 11.21 -2.57 23.16
CA GLN A 137 11.12 -4.03 23.05
C GLN A 137 12.50 -4.68 23.21
N GLN A 138 13.54 -4.14 22.59
CA GLN A 138 14.91 -4.64 22.75
C GLN A 138 15.39 -4.56 24.21
N ASP A 139 15.10 -3.46 24.90
CA ASP A 139 15.40 -3.29 26.32
C ASP A 139 14.69 -4.35 27.17
N ARG A 140 13.41 -4.64 26.86
CA ARG A 140 12.65 -5.70 27.53
C ARG A 140 13.27 -7.08 27.34
N LEU A 141 13.68 -7.41 26.11
CA LEU A 141 14.36 -8.67 25.81
C LEU A 141 15.69 -8.79 26.55
N MET A 142 16.43 -7.69 26.69
CA MET A 142 17.71 -7.67 27.40
C MET A 142 17.54 -7.95 28.89
N ILE A 143 16.55 -7.33 29.55
CA ILE A 143 16.29 -7.59 30.97
C ILE A 143 15.80 -9.03 31.19
N PHE A 144 15.02 -9.59 30.26
CA PHE A 144 14.57 -10.98 30.36
C PHE A 144 15.72 -11.96 30.19
N ARG A 145 16.60 -11.76 29.20
CA ARG A 145 17.81 -12.59 29.04
C ARG A 145 18.71 -12.56 30.28
N THR A 146 18.91 -11.39 30.85
CA THR A 146 19.66 -11.23 32.10
C THR A 146 19.01 -12.03 33.24
N GLU A 147 17.68 -12.06 33.30
CA GLU A 147 16.94 -12.85 34.29
C GLU A 147 17.02 -14.36 34.04
N LEU A 148 17.05 -14.80 32.78
CA LEU A 148 17.30 -16.20 32.42
C LEU A 148 18.69 -16.67 32.87
N GLU A 149 19.72 -15.85 32.69
CA GLU A 149 21.11 -16.15 33.07
C GLU A 149 21.31 -16.22 34.59
N ARG A 150 20.54 -15.47 35.38
CA ARG A 150 20.58 -15.50 36.85
C ARG A 150 20.10 -16.83 37.46
N GLY A 151 19.40 -17.67 36.68
CA GLY A 151 18.93 -18.97 37.17
C GLY A 151 17.87 -18.85 38.27
N ARG A 152 17.86 -19.77 39.25
CA ARG A 152 16.87 -19.79 40.33
C ARG A 152 17.12 -18.58 41.25
N PRO A 153 16.21 -17.60 41.34
CA PRO A 153 16.43 -16.45 42.20
C PRO A 153 16.48 -16.92 43.65
N SER A 154 17.64 -16.76 44.28
CA SER A 154 17.65 -16.58 45.72
C SER A 154 17.17 -15.16 45.96
N ILE A 155 16.12 -15.01 46.78
CA ILE A 155 15.58 -13.76 47.35
C ILE A 155 14.45 -13.13 46.50
N ALA A 156 13.25 -13.10 47.08
CA ALA A 156 12.03 -12.53 46.51
C ALA A 156 12.17 -11.08 46.00
N ASP A 157 13.13 -10.30 46.51
CA ASP A 157 13.40 -8.93 46.07
C ASP A 157 13.81 -8.83 44.59
N SER A 158 14.58 -9.79 44.06
CA SER A 158 15.04 -9.72 42.66
C SER A 158 13.91 -9.96 41.67
N SER A 159 12.94 -10.80 42.05
CA SER A 159 11.75 -11.07 41.25
C SER A 159 10.83 -9.84 41.20
N VAL A 160 10.68 -9.13 42.32
CA VAL A 160 9.84 -7.92 42.40
C VAL A 160 10.48 -6.77 41.60
N ASP A 161 11.80 -6.58 41.66
CA ASP A 161 12.51 -5.59 40.84
C ASP A 161 12.37 -5.90 39.33
N TYR A 162 12.52 -7.17 38.96
CA TYR A 162 12.35 -7.60 37.58
C TYR A 162 10.92 -7.35 37.06
N GLU A 163 9.90 -7.78 37.80
CA GLU A 163 8.50 -7.61 37.41
C GLU A 163 8.13 -6.13 37.25
N GLY A 164 8.55 -5.27 38.19
CA GLY A 164 8.29 -3.84 38.09
C GLY A 164 8.94 -3.19 36.87
N ARG A 165 10.19 -3.56 36.56
CA ARG A 165 10.90 -3.05 35.37
C ARG A 165 10.28 -3.53 34.07
N ARG A 166 9.87 -4.80 34.01
CA ARG A 166 9.15 -5.37 32.86
C ARG A 166 7.83 -4.66 32.64
N ASP A 167 7.02 -4.51 33.69
CA ASP A 167 5.69 -3.91 33.60
C ASP A 167 5.80 -2.44 33.17
N ALA A 168 6.79 -1.70 33.66
CA ALA A 168 7.07 -0.33 33.19
C ALA A 168 7.45 -0.26 31.69
N LEU A 169 8.20 -1.24 31.18
CA LEU A 169 8.51 -1.31 29.74
C LEU A 169 7.28 -1.70 28.91
N MET A 170 6.46 -2.63 29.40
CA MET A 170 5.19 -3.02 28.78
C MET A 170 4.26 -1.81 28.64
N ASP A 171 4.09 -1.05 29.73
CA ASP A 171 3.26 0.16 29.72
C ASP A 171 3.78 1.20 28.74
N ARG A 172 5.11 1.39 28.67
CA ARG A 172 5.72 2.31 27.69
C ARG A 172 5.48 1.87 26.25
N ILE A 173 5.72 0.61 25.93
CA ILE A 173 5.46 0.07 24.58
C ILE A 173 3.99 0.24 24.23
N SER A 174 3.09 -0.11 25.16
CA SER A 174 1.66 0.00 24.99
C SER A 174 1.21 1.44 24.72
N ASN A 175 1.70 2.39 25.51
CA ASN A 175 1.41 3.81 25.34
C ASN A 175 1.97 4.37 24.02
N THR A 176 3.18 3.99 23.61
CA THR A 176 3.75 4.44 22.32
C THR A 176 2.97 3.86 21.14
N LEU A 177 2.50 2.61 21.24
CA LEU A 177 1.64 1.99 20.23
C LEU A 177 0.27 2.67 20.15
N GLN A 178 -0.28 3.09 21.28
CA GLN A 178 -1.50 3.89 21.32
C GLN A 178 -1.30 5.27 20.67
N GLN A 179 -0.19 5.96 20.95
CA GLN A 179 0.15 7.22 20.28
C GLN A 179 0.27 7.07 18.76
N PHE A 180 0.82 5.93 18.29
CA PHE A 180 0.87 5.61 16.87
C PHE A 180 -0.54 5.43 16.28
N ILE A 181 -1.43 4.74 16.98
CA ILE A 181 -2.84 4.60 16.57
C ILE A 181 -3.51 5.98 16.51
N ASP A 182 -3.39 6.79 17.56
CA ASP A 182 -4.01 8.12 17.66
C ASP A 182 -3.53 9.07 16.55
N LEU A 183 -2.25 8.97 16.15
CA LEU A 183 -1.67 9.71 15.03
C LEU A 183 -2.40 9.38 13.71
N HIS A 184 -2.65 8.10 13.45
CA HIS A 184 -3.38 7.69 12.25
C HIS A 184 -4.88 7.99 12.32
N GLU A 185 -5.51 7.89 13.49
CA GLU A 185 -6.92 8.25 13.68
C GLU A 185 -7.16 9.74 13.47
N THR A 186 -6.27 10.60 13.97
CA THR A 186 -6.32 12.05 13.75
C THR A 186 -6.12 12.39 12.28
N GLY A 187 -5.21 11.68 11.59
CA GLY A 187 -5.02 11.81 10.13
C GLY A 187 -6.29 11.49 9.33
N ILE A 188 -7.05 10.47 9.73
CA ILE A 188 -8.35 10.12 9.12
C ILE A 188 -9.38 11.25 9.31
N SER A 189 -9.51 11.78 10.52
CA SER A 189 -10.50 12.82 10.85
C SER A 189 -10.28 14.12 10.04
N VAL A 190 -9.02 14.53 9.87
CA VAL A 190 -8.64 15.69 9.06
C VAL A 190 -8.84 15.42 7.56
N GLY A 191 -8.59 14.20 7.08
CA GLY A 191 -8.86 13.81 5.70
C GLY A 191 -10.35 13.83 5.34
N VAL A 192 -11.20 13.34 6.25
CA VAL A 192 -12.67 13.28 6.06
C VAL A 192 -13.32 14.66 6.09
N SER A 193 -12.82 15.59 6.90
CA SER A 193 -13.32 16.97 6.95
C SER A 193 -12.97 17.75 5.68
N ARG A 194 -11.78 17.54 5.10
CA ARG A 194 -11.37 18.20 3.85
C ARG A 194 -12.07 17.66 2.59
N SER A 195 -12.60 16.43 2.61
CA SER A 195 -13.43 15.89 1.51
C SER A 195 -14.89 16.36 1.52
N ARG A 196 -15.31 17.08 2.56
CA ARG A 196 -16.69 17.59 2.71
C ARG A 196 -16.86 19.08 2.36
N GLU A 197 -15.77 19.77 2.04
CA GLU A 197 -15.74 21.16 1.52
C GLU A 197 -15.58 21.14 -0.01
#